data_AF-R1IKP2-F1
#
_entry.id   AF-R1IKP2-F1
#
_cell.length_a   1.000
_cell.length_b   1.000
_cell.length_c   1.000
_cell.angle_alpha   90.00
_cell.angle_beta   90.00
_cell.angle_gamma   90.00
#
_symmetry.space_group_name_H-M   'P 1'
#
loop_
_entity.id
_entity.type
_entity.pdbx_description
1 polymer ?
#
loop_
_entity_poly.entity_id
_entity_poly.type
_entity_poly.pdbx_seq_one_letter_code
_entity_poly.pdbx_strand_id
1 'polypeptide(L)'
;MGHKGKEQLDVALALAPVDTRHQIELKQCQQQLLEESIENSRFWRELESHPPSVPTAYEHWKRVIGVYPVATLVAEGQIEDEQERIKADFGRTLKHPFRYGEPPAHLTQQNVKAILEEASRYSSLQWPLLTSDESEALLDRFSPLFVVETLSPDDIPGALAMESQDRVLINTQTPVIYRSVTYTRFHGKVLPQLNYALWFPARTAKGHFDPYAGEFDAVNIRITLGEDGAPLILDSIHQCGCYHMVYALSPTLWFKEQDDEKPIQNYLFPNTDNGRFEISLTGGEHMISAIHVTDNTHPDITLKAREIKETLMLSDSTGMRQSPFDEFGILEQSLRGERWFLWPFGVRSPGAMRQHGQHAIAFIGERHFDDAFILETLLDRH
;
A
#
# COMPACT_ATOMS: atom_id res chain seq x y z
N MET A 1 2.62 -22.11 6.14
CA MET A 1 2.82 -22.12 4.67
C MET A 1 1.51 -22.22 3.87
N GLY A 2 0.53 -23.07 4.23
CA GLY A 2 -0.69 -23.26 3.42
C GLY A 2 -1.69 -22.09 3.32
N HIS A 3 -1.68 -21.14 4.26
CA HIS A 3 -2.69 -20.07 4.29
C HIS A 3 -2.63 -19.14 3.05
N LYS A 4 -1.43 -18.68 2.68
CA LYS A 4 -1.25 -17.76 1.54
C LYS A 4 -1.57 -18.41 0.19
N GLY A 5 -1.19 -19.68 0.02
CA GLY A 5 -1.58 -20.44 -1.18
C GLY A 5 -3.10 -20.59 -1.29
N LYS A 6 -3.78 -20.90 -0.17
CA LYS A 6 -5.24 -20.99 -0.14
C LYS A 6 -5.92 -19.67 -0.54
N GLU A 7 -5.44 -18.55 0.00
CA GLU A 7 -5.96 -17.22 -0.39
C GLU A 7 -5.79 -16.95 -1.89
N GLN A 8 -4.63 -17.26 -2.47
CA GLN A 8 -4.38 -17.10 -3.91
C GLN A 8 -5.34 -17.95 -4.76
N LEU A 9 -5.56 -19.21 -4.38
CA LEU A 9 -6.49 -20.08 -5.10
C LEU A 9 -7.94 -19.59 -4.97
N ASP A 10 -8.36 -19.14 -3.78
CA ASP A 10 -9.71 -18.61 -3.58
C ASP A 10 -9.94 -17.33 -4.41
N VAL A 11 -8.94 -16.45 -4.55
CA VAL A 11 -9.00 -15.29 -5.46
C VAL A 11 -9.04 -15.72 -6.92
N ALA A 12 -8.20 -16.66 -7.34
CA ALA A 12 -8.19 -17.17 -8.72
C ALA A 12 -9.53 -17.82 -9.11
N LEU A 13 -10.13 -18.59 -8.20
CA LEU A 13 -11.45 -19.19 -8.39
C LEU A 13 -12.58 -18.15 -8.41
N ALA A 14 -12.40 -17.00 -7.76
CA ALA A 14 -13.33 -15.89 -7.87
C ALA A 14 -13.22 -15.15 -9.22
N LEU A 15 -12.01 -15.01 -9.76
CA LEU A 15 -11.75 -14.39 -11.06
C LEU A 15 -12.18 -15.28 -12.24
N ALA A 16 -11.93 -16.58 -12.13
CA ALA A 16 -12.27 -17.59 -13.13
C ALA A 16 -13.10 -18.71 -12.48
N PRO A 17 -14.41 -18.51 -12.28
CA PRO A 17 -15.26 -19.50 -11.64
C PRO A 17 -15.29 -20.81 -12.44
N VAL A 18 -15.02 -21.91 -11.75
CA VAL A 18 -15.24 -23.28 -12.25
C VAL A 18 -16.35 -23.94 -11.44
N ASP A 19 -16.93 -25.03 -11.95
CA ASP A 19 -17.96 -25.75 -11.21
C ASP A 19 -17.41 -26.38 -9.92
N THR A 20 -18.30 -26.67 -8.99
CA THR A 20 -17.98 -27.14 -7.63
C THR A 20 -17.05 -28.35 -7.62
N ARG A 21 -17.16 -29.26 -8.60
CA ARG A 21 -16.31 -30.44 -8.66
C ARG A 21 -14.86 -30.04 -8.93
N HIS A 22 -14.63 -29.20 -9.94
CA HIS A 22 -13.29 -28.72 -10.25
C HIS A 22 -12.70 -27.85 -9.13
N GLN A 23 -13.53 -27.07 -8.42
CA GLN A 23 -13.07 -26.32 -7.24
C GLN A 23 -12.52 -27.24 -6.15
N ILE A 24 -13.22 -28.34 -5.88
CA ILE A 24 -12.78 -29.35 -4.90
C ILE A 24 -11.48 -30.01 -5.38
N GLU A 25 -11.41 -30.41 -6.64
CA GLU A 25 -10.21 -31.04 -7.24
C GLU A 25 -8.99 -30.10 -7.14
N LEU A 26 -9.14 -28.82 -7.50
CA LEU A 26 -8.05 -27.83 -7.39
C LEU A 26 -7.58 -27.62 -5.94
N LYS A 27 -8.51 -27.57 -4.99
CA LYS A 27 -8.17 -27.45 -3.55
C LYS A 27 -7.44 -28.70 -3.03
N GLN A 28 -7.85 -29.89 -3.49
CA GLN A 28 -7.15 -31.13 -3.16
C GLN A 28 -5.74 -31.17 -3.78
N CYS A 29 -5.60 -30.80 -5.05
CA CYS A 29 -4.30 -30.71 -5.71
C CYS A 29 -3.36 -29.73 -5.00
N GLN A 30 -3.87 -28.56 -4.58
CA GLN A 30 -3.07 -27.60 -3.81
C GLN A 30 -2.57 -28.20 -2.50
N GLN A 31 -3.44 -28.88 -1.75
CA GLN A 31 -3.06 -29.50 -0.48
C GLN A 31 -2.02 -30.61 -0.70
N GLN A 32 -2.23 -31.47 -1.70
CA GLN A 32 -1.30 -32.54 -2.03
C GLN A 32 0.06 -31.99 -2.48
N LEU A 33 0.08 -30.96 -3.33
CA LEU A 33 1.32 -30.31 -3.76
C LEU A 33 2.08 -29.73 -2.57
N LEU A 34 1.38 -29.13 -1.60
CA LEU A 34 2.02 -28.60 -0.39
C LEU A 34 2.67 -29.72 0.43
N GLU A 35 1.95 -30.80 0.70
CA GLU A 35 2.44 -31.95 1.46
C GLU A 35 3.65 -32.59 0.78
N GLU A 36 3.58 -32.83 -0.53
CA GLU A 36 4.68 -33.42 -1.30
C GLU A 36 5.88 -32.48 -1.41
N SER A 37 5.68 -31.16 -1.47
CA SER A 37 6.78 -30.19 -1.66
C SER A 37 7.58 -29.96 -0.39
N ILE A 38 6.96 -30.01 0.79
CA ILE A 38 7.63 -29.70 2.07
C ILE A 38 8.82 -30.62 2.33
N GLU A 39 8.67 -31.92 2.11
CA GLU A 39 9.73 -32.92 2.37
C GLU A 39 10.61 -33.20 1.15
N ASN A 40 10.32 -32.57 0.01
CA ASN A 40 11.02 -32.85 -1.24
C ASN A 40 12.29 -32.00 -1.39
N SER A 41 13.42 -32.56 -0.99
CA SER A 41 14.74 -31.92 -1.12
C SER A 41 15.13 -31.56 -2.56
N ARG A 42 14.55 -32.20 -3.58
CA ARG A 42 14.79 -31.85 -4.99
C ARG A 42 14.01 -30.59 -5.34
N PHE A 43 12.75 -30.49 -4.91
CA PHE A 43 11.94 -29.29 -5.09
C PHE A 43 12.63 -28.05 -4.52
N TRP A 44 13.09 -28.11 -3.27
CA TRP A 44 13.78 -26.99 -2.63
C TRP A 44 15.12 -26.64 -3.31
N ARG A 45 15.92 -27.64 -3.71
CA ARG A 45 17.15 -27.37 -4.47
C ARG A 45 16.88 -26.71 -5.81
N GLU A 46 15.86 -27.17 -6.54
CA GLU A 46 15.45 -26.54 -7.79
C GLU A 46 15.02 -25.10 -7.56
N LEU A 47 14.20 -24.83 -6.54
CA LEU A 47 13.74 -23.49 -6.18
C LEU A 47 14.91 -22.57 -5.79
N GLU A 48 15.90 -23.08 -5.05
CA GLU A 48 17.11 -22.32 -4.70
C GLU A 48 17.99 -22.04 -5.91
N SER A 49 18.12 -23.00 -6.83
CA SER A 49 18.93 -22.84 -8.05
C SER A 49 18.23 -22.00 -9.13
N HIS A 50 16.90 -21.99 -9.14
CA HIS A 50 16.06 -21.33 -10.13
C HIS A 50 14.92 -20.59 -9.39
N PRO A 51 15.24 -19.56 -8.58
CA PRO A 51 14.23 -18.81 -7.85
C PRO A 51 13.27 -18.15 -8.86
N PRO A 52 11.96 -18.13 -8.58
CA PRO A 52 10.99 -17.48 -9.44
C PRO A 52 11.30 -15.98 -9.52
N SER A 53 11.36 -15.44 -10.74
CA SER A 53 11.48 -14.00 -10.96
C SER A 53 10.11 -13.34 -10.79
N VAL A 54 10.00 -12.35 -9.92
CA VAL A 54 8.80 -11.50 -9.85
C VAL A 54 8.86 -10.51 -11.03
N PRO A 55 7.84 -10.47 -11.92
CA PRO A 55 7.84 -9.54 -13.04
C PRO A 55 7.86 -8.08 -12.56
N THR A 56 8.63 -7.25 -13.25
CA THR A 56 8.67 -5.81 -12.99
C THR A 56 7.44 -5.11 -13.57
N ALA A 57 6.88 -4.15 -12.83
CA ALA A 57 5.85 -3.23 -13.32
C ALA A 57 6.36 -2.20 -14.36
N TYR A 58 7.66 -2.21 -14.69
CA TYR A 58 8.27 -1.32 -15.67
C TYR A 58 8.36 -1.96 -17.07
N GLU A 59 8.02 -1.19 -18.09
CA GLU A 59 8.12 -1.55 -19.50
C GLU A 59 9.42 -1.00 -20.10
N HIS A 60 10.51 -1.76 -19.98
CA HIS A 60 11.84 -1.28 -20.40
C HIS A 60 11.91 -0.86 -21.88
N TRP A 61 11.09 -1.44 -22.76
CA TRP A 61 11.05 -1.04 -24.18
C TRP A 61 10.66 0.44 -24.36
N LYS A 62 9.82 0.98 -23.47
CA LYS A 62 9.46 2.41 -23.48
C LYS A 62 10.64 3.29 -23.09
N ARG A 63 11.49 2.84 -22.17
CA ARG A 63 12.73 3.54 -21.78
C ARG A 63 13.71 3.67 -22.94
N VAL A 64 13.79 2.63 -23.77
CA VAL A 64 14.63 2.63 -24.98
C VAL A 64 14.08 3.61 -26.02
N ILE A 65 12.79 3.51 -26.36
CA ILE A 65 12.17 4.35 -27.40
C ILE A 65 12.01 5.80 -26.94
N GLY A 66 11.70 6.01 -25.67
CA GLY A 66 11.52 7.32 -25.04
C GLY A 66 12.83 8.03 -24.70
N VAL A 67 13.99 7.44 -25.03
CA VAL A 67 15.32 8.02 -24.76
C VAL A 67 15.48 8.37 -23.27
N TYR A 68 15.25 7.36 -22.41
CA TYR A 68 15.19 7.50 -20.95
C TYR A 68 16.31 8.38 -20.34
N PRO A 69 17.60 8.26 -20.69
CA PRO A 69 18.64 9.12 -20.12
C PRO A 69 18.40 10.62 -20.35
N VAL A 70 17.82 11.00 -21.49
CA VAL A 70 17.48 12.40 -21.79
C VAL A 70 16.23 12.82 -21.04
N ALA A 71 15.21 11.96 -20.97
CA ALA A 71 14.00 12.22 -20.20
C ALA A 71 14.31 12.43 -18.71
N THR A 72 15.20 11.62 -18.14
CA THR A 72 15.70 11.77 -16.77
C THR A 72 16.31 13.15 -16.53
N LEU A 73 17.23 13.60 -17.37
CA LEU A 73 17.89 14.91 -17.24
C LEU A 73 16.90 16.09 -17.26
N VAL A 74 15.77 15.95 -17.96
CA VAL A 74 14.75 17.01 -18.04
C VAL A 74 13.80 16.95 -16.83
N ALA A 75 13.48 15.75 -16.34
CA ALA A 75 12.49 15.57 -15.28
C ALA A 75 13.06 15.67 -13.86
N GLU A 76 14.36 15.42 -13.66
CA GLU A 76 15.00 15.42 -12.33
C GLU A 76 14.68 16.71 -11.54
N GLY A 77 14.91 17.88 -12.13
CA GLY A 77 14.58 19.15 -11.46
C GLY A 77 13.08 19.35 -11.19
N GLN A 78 12.19 18.85 -12.06
CA GLN A 78 10.74 18.95 -11.84
C GLN A 78 10.27 18.04 -10.70
N ILE A 79 10.88 16.86 -10.57
CA ILE A 79 10.61 15.94 -9.47
C ILE A 79 11.09 16.57 -8.15
N GLU A 80 12.31 17.11 -8.14
CA GLU A 80 12.87 17.79 -6.96
C GLU A 80 12.01 18.99 -6.53
N ASP A 81 11.63 19.87 -7.46
CA ASP A 81 10.75 21.02 -7.20
C ASP A 81 9.41 20.60 -6.59
N GLU A 82 8.80 19.52 -7.11
CA GLU A 82 7.53 19.01 -6.58
C GLU A 82 7.70 18.38 -5.20
N GLN A 83 8.80 17.66 -4.96
CA GLN A 83 9.12 17.13 -3.63
C GLN A 83 9.35 18.26 -2.62
N GLU A 84 10.03 19.34 -3.00
CA GLU A 84 10.24 20.51 -2.16
C GLU A 84 8.92 21.22 -1.86
N ARG A 85 8.03 21.37 -2.86
CA ARG A 85 6.68 21.92 -2.65
C ARG A 85 5.90 21.10 -1.62
N ILE A 86 5.88 19.78 -1.77
CA ILE A 86 5.17 18.89 -0.84
C ILE A 86 5.75 19.00 0.57
N LYS A 87 7.08 19.05 0.70
CA LYS A 87 7.75 19.26 1.99
C LYS A 87 7.42 20.63 2.60
N ALA A 88 7.33 21.69 1.80
CA ALA A 88 7.00 23.03 2.25
C ALA A 88 5.55 23.15 2.77
N ASP A 89 4.63 22.32 2.25
CA ASP A 89 3.25 22.23 2.72
C ASP A 89 3.10 21.45 4.04
N PHE A 90 4.16 20.81 4.54
CA PHE A 90 4.13 20.06 5.79
C PHE A 90 3.97 20.99 7.00
N GLY A 91 3.05 20.65 7.90
CA GLY A 91 2.66 21.47 9.05
C GLY A 91 1.63 22.57 8.74
N ARG A 92 1.10 22.64 7.50
CA ARG A 92 0.06 23.62 7.17
C ARG A 92 -1.24 23.35 7.93
N THR A 93 -1.94 24.42 8.30
CA THR A 93 -3.27 24.33 8.91
C THR A 93 -4.34 24.00 7.86
N LEU A 94 -5.15 22.99 8.13
CA LEU A 94 -6.31 22.61 7.31
C LEU A 94 -7.51 23.51 7.61
N LYS A 95 -8.26 23.92 6.59
CA LYS A 95 -9.41 24.84 6.73
C LYS A 95 -10.69 24.14 7.20
N HIS A 96 -10.96 22.96 6.67
CA HIS A 96 -12.18 22.18 6.94
C HIS A 96 -11.83 20.72 7.29
N PRO A 97 -11.11 20.48 8.40
CA PRO A 97 -10.68 19.14 8.79
C PRO A 97 -11.84 18.32 9.37
N PHE A 98 -11.98 17.07 8.91
CA PHE A 98 -12.83 16.05 9.51
C PHE A 98 -12.01 14.82 9.89
N ARG A 99 -12.28 14.25 11.07
CA ARG A 99 -11.59 13.07 11.55
C ARG A 99 -12.29 11.79 11.14
N TYR A 100 -11.63 10.99 10.31
CA TYR A 100 -12.05 9.66 9.89
C TYR A 100 -11.17 8.61 10.54
N GLY A 101 -11.77 7.56 11.09
CA GLY A 101 -10.97 6.46 11.64
C GLY A 101 -11.83 5.36 12.19
N GLU A 102 -11.16 4.30 12.64
CA GLU A 102 -11.81 3.26 13.43
C GLU A 102 -11.92 3.70 14.89
N PRO A 103 -12.82 3.07 15.69
CA PRO A 103 -12.80 3.23 17.13
C PRO A 103 -11.41 2.89 17.67
N PRO A 104 -10.88 3.66 18.64
CA PRO A 104 -9.58 3.37 19.21
C PRO A 104 -9.57 1.99 19.87
N ALA A 105 -8.54 1.20 19.57
CA ALA A 105 -8.30 -0.08 20.24
C ALA A 105 -7.10 0.04 21.18
N HIS A 106 -7.25 -0.53 22.38
CA HIS A 106 -6.20 -0.52 23.39
C HIS A 106 -5.50 -1.88 23.44
N LEU A 107 -4.23 -1.87 23.07
CA LEU A 107 -3.31 -2.99 23.23
C LEU A 107 -1.99 -2.42 23.73
N THR A 108 -1.51 -2.92 24.87
CA THR A 108 -0.29 -2.38 25.47
C THR A 108 0.93 -2.76 24.65
N GLN A 109 2.00 -1.96 24.71
CA GLN A 109 3.26 -2.29 24.05
C GLN A 109 3.80 -3.67 24.46
N GLN A 110 3.60 -4.06 25.72
CA GLN A 110 3.98 -5.38 26.20
C GLN A 110 3.19 -6.50 25.51
N ASN A 111 1.90 -6.29 25.23
CA ASN A 111 1.08 -7.26 24.51
C ASN A 111 1.48 -7.36 23.04
N VAL A 112 1.74 -6.22 22.38
CA VAL A 112 2.25 -6.20 20.99
C VAL A 112 3.54 -7.00 20.89
N LYS A 113 4.49 -6.73 21.77
CA LYS A 113 5.76 -7.46 21.82
C LYS A 113 5.55 -8.97 22.03
N ALA A 114 4.67 -9.35 22.97
CA ALA A 114 4.37 -10.76 23.23
C ALA A 114 3.76 -11.47 22.00
N ILE A 115 2.88 -10.79 21.25
CA ILE A 115 2.33 -11.31 19.99
C ILE A 115 3.46 -11.58 18.98
N LEU A 116 4.36 -10.62 18.77
CA LEU A 116 5.45 -10.78 17.80
C LEU A 116 6.46 -11.87 18.22
N GLU A 117 6.77 -11.98 19.51
CA GLU A 117 7.63 -13.02 20.06
C GLU A 117 7.01 -14.42 19.90
N GLU A 118 5.71 -14.58 20.18
CA GLU A 118 4.99 -15.85 20.00
C GLU A 118 4.92 -16.23 18.51
N ALA A 119 4.51 -15.29 17.66
CA ALA A 119 4.38 -15.51 16.21
C ALA A 119 5.72 -15.90 15.55
N SER A 120 6.84 -15.49 16.14
CA SER A 120 8.19 -15.81 15.63
C SER A 120 8.80 -17.07 16.25
N ARG A 121 8.24 -17.59 17.37
CA ARG A 121 8.87 -18.66 18.20
C ARG A 121 9.24 -19.91 17.41
N TYR A 122 8.38 -20.33 16.48
CA TYR A 122 8.55 -21.56 15.71
C TYR A 122 8.99 -21.31 14.26
N SER A 123 9.36 -20.07 13.93
CA SER A 123 9.73 -19.68 12.57
C SER A 123 11.24 -19.78 12.37
N SER A 124 11.69 -20.77 11.61
CA SER A 124 13.10 -20.94 11.24
C SER A 124 13.64 -19.79 10.37
N LEU A 125 12.75 -19.03 9.73
CA LEU A 125 13.07 -17.89 8.87
C LEU A 125 12.95 -16.54 9.58
N GLN A 126 12.70 -16.54 10.90
CA GLN A 126 12.38 -15.33 11.68
C GLN A 126 11.19 -14.54 11.11
N TRP A 127 10.33 -15.21 10.33
CA TRP A 127 9.08 -14.65 9.82
C TRP A 127 8.04 -14.71 10.95
N PRO A 128 7.49 -13.59 11.43
CA PRO A 128 6.39 -13.59 12.39
C PRO A 128 5.14 -14.21 11.74
N LEU A 129 4.80 -15.45 12.07
CA LEU A 129 3.66 -16.16 11.51
C LEU A 129 2.38 -15.79 12.27
N LEU A 130 1.94 -14.54 12.11
CA LEU A 130 0.74 -14.02 12.77
C LEU A 130 -0.51 -14.82 12.37
N THR A 131 -1.30 -15.19 13.36
CA THR A 131 -2.67 -15.66 13.16
C THR A 131 -3.58 -14.53 12.67
N SER A 132 -4.78 -14.88 12.20
CA SER A 132 -5.77 -13.88 11.80
C SER A 132 -6.15 -12.95 12.97
N ASP A 133 -6.36 -13.50 14.17
CA ASP A 133 -6.72 -12.71 15.35
C ASP A 133 -5.59 -11.78 15.80
N GLU A 134 -4.33 -12.25 15.75
CA GLU A 134 -3.17 -11.41 16.03
C GLU A 134 -2.99 -10.31 14.99
N SER A 135 -3.22 -10.62 13.70
CA SER A 135 -3.17 -9.64 12.62
C SER A 135 -4.21 -8.55 12.82
N GLU A 136 -5.46 -8.91 13.12
CA GLU A 136 -6.53 -7.95 13.41
C GLU A 136 -6.22 -7.12 14.65
N ALA A 137 -5.72 -7.73 15.74
CA ALA A 137 -5.37 -7.00 16.96
C ALA A 137 -4.27 -5.95 16.71
N LEU A 138 -3.26 -6.26 15.88
CA LEU A 138 -2.23 -5.29 15.48
C LEU A 138 -2.80 -4.20 14.58
N LEU A 139 -3.63 -4.57 13.60
CA LEU A 139 -4.28 -3.62 12.69
C LEU A 139 -5.18 -2.65 13.45
N ASP A 140 -5.96 -3.13 14.42
CA ASP A 140 -6.80 -2.32 15.30
C ASP A 140 -5.96 -1.38 16.17
N ARG A 141 -4.88 -1.88 16.79
CA ARG A 141 -4.02 -1.09 17.69
C ARG A 141 -3.35 0.09 17.00
N PHE A 142 -2.90 -0.10 15.76
CA PHE A 142 -2.17 0.91 15.00
C PHE A 142 -3.01 1.60 13.93
N SER A 143 -4.33 1.36 13.90
CA SER A 143 -5.26 1.99 12.94
C SER A 143 -5.20 3.52 13.07
N PRO A 144 -4.74 4.25 12.03
CA PRO A 144 -4.57 5.69 12.11
C PRO A 144 -5.90 6.45 12.22
N LEU A 145 -5.84 7.65 12.81
CA LEU A 145 -6.88 8.66 12.72
C LEU A 145 -6.54 9.61 11.57
N PHE A 146 -7.33 9.59 10.51
CA PHE A 146 -7.13 10.47 9.36
C PHE A 146 -7.85 11.79 9.56
N VAL A 147 -7.14 12.91 9.39
CA VAL A 147 -7.73 14.26 9.38
C VAL A 147 -7.76 14.74 7.95
N VAL A 148 -8.91 14.64 7.29
CA VAL A 148 -9.03 15.01 5.88
C VAL A 148 -9.59 16.42 5.77
N GLU A 149 -8.91 17.29 5.04
CA GLU A 149 -9.46 18.58 4.65
C GLU A 149 -10.51 18.39 3.54
N THR A 150 -11.77 18.67 3.86
CA THR A 150 -12.88 18.49 2.92
C THR A 150 -13.25 19.82 2.28
N LEU A 151 -12.84 20.01 1.03
CA LEU A 151 -13.13 21.18 0.19
C LEU A 151 -14.28 20.90 -0.81
N SER A 152 -14.46 19.64 -1.18
CA SER A 152 -15.51 19.18 -2.09
C SER A 152 -15.97 17.74 -1.75
N PRO A 153 -17.02 17.22 -2.41
CA PRO A 153 -17.41 15.81 -2.27
C PRO A 153 -16.31 14.81 -2.69
N ASP A 154 -15.32 15.23 -3.49
CA ASP A 154 -14.19 14.40 -3.90
C ASP A 154 -13.26 14.05 -2.73
N ASP A 155 -13.35 14.80 -1.62
CA ASP A 155 -12.50 14.61 -0.43
C ASP A 155 -13.15 13.69 0.62
N ILE A 156 -14.31 13.11 0.30
CA ILE A 156 -15.03 12.22 1.23
C ILE A 156 -14.59 10.78 0.94
N PRO A 157 -13.92 10.09 1.89
CA PRO A 157 -13.48 8.72 1.67
C PRO A 157 -14.68 7.75 1.61
N GLY A 158 -14.56 6.69 0.82
CA GLY A 158 -15.63 5.72 0.62
C GLY A 158 -15.15 4.33 0.22
N ALA A 159 -16.12 3.43 0.03
CA ALA A 159 -15.86 2.07 -0.42
C ALA A 159 -15.70 2.03 -1.95
N LEU A 160 -14.64 1.38 -2.45
CA LEU A 160 -14.54 1.00 -3.85
C LEU A 160 -15.67 0.01 -4.18
N ALA A 161 -16.50 0.33 -5.17
CA ALA A 161 -17.69 -0.44 -5.51
C ALA A 161 -17.94 -0.47 -7.03
N MET A 162 -18.72 -1.47 -7.46
CA MET A 162 -19.25 -1.55 -8.82
C MET A 162 -20.66 -0.96 -8.85
N GLU A 163 -20.86 0.08 -9.66
CA GLU A 163 -22.20 0.59 -9.97
C GLU A 163 -22.92 -0.32 -10.97
N SER A 164 -22.17 -0.77 -11.98
CA SER A 164 -22.60 -1.70 -13.02
C SER A 164 -21.41 -2.53 -13.51
N GLN A 165 -21.62 -3.42 -14.47
CA GLN A 165 -20.56 -4.28 -15.03
C GLN A 165 -19.35 -3.47 -15.54
N ASP A 166 -19.57 -2.27 -16.08
CA ASP A 166 -18.49 -1.48 -16.69
C ASP A 166 -18.17 -0.19 -15.92
N ARG A 167 -18.72 0.00 -14.71
CA ARG A 167 -18.57 1.27 -13.97
C ARG A 167 -18.19 1.03 -12.52
N VAL A 168 -16.99 1.49 -12.18
CA VAL A 168 -16.48 1.55 -10.81
C VAL A 168 -16.81 2.92 -10.23
N LEU A 169 -17.03 3.01 -8.92
CA LEU A 169 -17.14 4.27 -8.20
C LEU A 169 -16.60 4.14 -6.78
N ILE A 170 -16.42 5.28 -6.11
CA ILE A 170 -16.23 5.34 -4.67
C ILE A 170 -17.56 5.67 -4.01
N ASN A 171 -18.12 4.73 -3.26
CA ASN A 171 -19.35 4.91 -2.51
C ASN A 171 -19.06 5.62 -1.18
N THR A 172 -19.20 6.94 -1.19
CA THR A 172 -18.98 7.82 -0.02
C THR A 172 -20.05 7.70 1.06
N GLN A 173 -21.18 7.03 0.79
CA GLN A 173 -22.17 6.72 1.83
C GLN A 173 -21.69 5.60 2.78
N THR A 174 -20.63 4.87 2.39
CA THR A 174 -20.00 3.85 3.22
C THR A 174 -18.52 4.16 3.38
N PRO A 175 -18.15 5.00 4.38
CA PRO A 175 -16.75 5.27 4.69
C PRO A 175 -16.02 3.99 5.09
N VAL A 176 -14.94 3.65 4.38
CA VAL A 176 -14.19 2.41 4.56
C VAL A 176 -12.70 2.70 4.69
N ILE A 177 -12.04 1.92 5.53
CA ILE A 177 -10.58 1.76 5.53
C ILE A 177 -10.26 0.35 5.09
N TYR A 178 -9.43 0.22 4.05
CA TYR A 178 -8.95 -1.09 3.61
C TYR A 178 -7.62 -1.39 4.30
N ARG A 179 -7.51 -2.55 4.94
CA ARG A 179 -6.32 -2.90 5.72
C ARG A 179 -5.80 -4.30 5.45
N SER A 180 -4.50 -4.52 5.68
CA SER A 180 -3.88 -5.84 5.60
C SER A 180 -2.50 -5.87 6.25
N VAL A 181 -2.04 -7.06 6.63
CA VAL A 181 -0.66 -7.30 7.08
C VAL A 181 0.18 -7.86 5.94
N THR A 182 1.28 -7.16 5.62
CA THR A 182 2.35 -7.63 4.73
C THR A 182 3.66 -7.75 5.52
N TYR A 183 4.75 -8.11 4.85
CA TYR A 183 6.06 -8.29 5.48
C TYR A 183 7.15 -7.70 4.60
N THR A 184 8.20 -7.19 5.22
CA THR A 184 9.40 -6.68 4.57
C THR A 184 10.65 -7.27 5.23
N ARG A 185 11.79 -7.15 4.58
CA ARG A 185 13.10 -7.49 5.11
C ARG A 185 13.88 -6.22 5.40
N PHE A 186 14.44 -6.15 6.60
CA PHE A 186 15.27 -5.02 7.01
C PHE A 186 16.33 -5.49 8.00
N HIS A 187 17.61 -5.32 7.64
CA HIS A 187 18.78 -5.75 8.42
C HIS A 187 18.73 -7.23 8.82
N GLY A 188 18.36 -8.08 7.86
CA GLY A 188 18.28 -9.54 8.07
C GLY A 188 17.07 -10.01 8.88
N LYS A 189 16.17 -9.11 9.27
CA LYS A 189 14.91 -9.40 9.98
C LYS A 189 13.72 -9.35 9.04
N VAL A 190 12.72 -10.20 9.28
CA VAL A 190 11.41 -10.11 8.61
C VAL A 190 10.48 -9.33 9.54
N LEU A 191 10.08 -8.14 9.10
CA LEU A 191 9.27 -7.22 9.90
C LEU A 191 7.83 -7.16 9.36
N PRO A 192 6.81 -7.15 10.24
CA PRO A 192 5.43 -6.99 9.80
C PRO A 192 5.16 -5.54 9.39
N GLN A 193 4.34 -5.37 8.37
CA GLN A 193 3.90 -4.10 7.82
C GLN A 193 2.37 -4.04 7.85
N LEU A 194 1.84 -3.02 8.52
CA LEU A 194 0.41 -2.77 8.65
C LEU A 194 0.00 -1.74 7.60
N ASN A 195 -0.80 -2.16 6.62
CA ASN A 195 -1.19 -1.32 5.48
C ASN A 195 -2.62 -0.82 5.69
N TYR A 196 -2.87 0.44 5.35
CA TYR A 196 -4.14 1.14 5.48
C TYR A 196 -4.38 2.02 4.26
N ALA A 197 -5.45 1.78 3.52
CA ALA A 197 -5.80 2.54 2.32
C ALA A 197 -7.18 3.20 2.44
N LEU A 198 -7.23 4.49 2.10
CA LEU A 198 -8.46 5.27 1.93
C LEU A 198 -8.64 5.59 0.46
N TRP A 199 -9.86 5.41 -0.05
CA TRP A 199 -10.23 5.74 -1.43
C TRP A 199 -11.15 6.95 -1.47
N PHE A 200 -10.90 7.82 -2.45
CA PHE A 200 -11.56 9.09 -2.69
C PHE A 200 -12.12 9.14 -4.11
N PRO A 201 -13.28 9.78 -4.35
CA PRO A 201 -13.89 9.85 -5.67
C PRO A 201 -13.02 10.41 -6.78
N ALA A 202 -12.13 11.37 -6.50
CA ALA A 202 -11.28 11.99 -7.52
C ALA A 202 -10.09 12.74 -6.90
N ARG A 203 -9.07 13.02 -7.72
CA ARG A 203 -8.17 14.15 -7.49
C ARG A 203 -8.77 15.37 -8.19
N THR A 204 -9.27 16.33 -7.42
CA THR A 204 -9.98 17.50 -7.96
C THR A 204 -9.03 18.37 -8.79
N ALA A 205 -9.46 18.74 -9.99
CA ALA A 205 -8.67 19.60 -10.88
C ALA A 205 -8.49 21.01 -10.30
N LYS A 206 -7.24 21.49 -10.27
CA LYS A 206 -6.92 22.87 -9.85
C LYS A 206 -7.18 23.91 -10.94
N GLY A 207 -7.37 23.49 -12.20
CA GLY A 207 -7.62 24.35 -13.34
C GLY A 207 -8.12 23.59 -14.57
N HIS A 208 -8.34 24.31 -15.68
CA HIS A 208 -8.88 23.75 -16.92
C HIS A 208 -7.94 22.73 -17.59
N PHE A 209 -6.64 22.83 -17.33
CA PHE A 209 -5.62 21.92 -17.83
C PHE A 209 -4.79 21.42 -16.64
N ASP A 210 -5.24 20.32 -16.04
CA ASP A 210 -4.56 19.63 -14.95
C ASP A 210 -4.39 18.16 -15.36
N PRO A 211 -3.20 17.75 -15.85
CA PRO A 211 -2.98 16.40 -16.35
C PRO A 211 -2.98 15.34 -15.25
N TYR A 212 -2.94 15.76 -13.98
CA TYR A 212 -2.85 14.88 -12.82
C TYR A 212 -4.20 14.63 -12.15
N ALA A 213 -5.19 15.47 -12.42
CA ALA A 213 -6.55 15.34 -11.93
C ALA A 213 -7.34 14.23 -12.67
N GLY A 214 -8.39 13.72 -12.03
CA GLY A 214 -9.31 12.76 -12.62
C GLY A 214 -10.03 11.87 -11.60
N GLU A 215 -10.82 10.92 -12.09
CA GLU A 215 -11.57 9.99 -11.24
C GLU A 215 -10.63 9.08 -10.43
N PHE A 216 -11.05 8.76 -9.22
CA PHE A 216 -10.35 7.96 -8.21
C PHE A 216 -9.07 8.60 -7.71
N ASP A 217 -8.93 8.67 -6.40
CA ASP A 217 -7.65 8.84 -5.74
C ASP A 217 -7.63 7.91 -4.53
N ALA A 218 -6.44 7.55 -4.06
CA ALA A 218 -6.33 6.78 -2.84
C ALA A 218 -4.96 6.96 -2.23
N VAL A 219 -4.92 6.97 -0.90
CA VAL A 219 -3.67 7.05 -0.13
C VAL A 219 -3.50 5.73 0.59
N ASN A 220 -2.32 5.12 0.44
CA ASN A 220 -1.91 3.92 1.14
C ASN A 220 -0.83 4.29 2.15
N ILE A 221 -1.12 4.09 3.44
CA ILE A 221 -0.19 4.24 4.55
C ILE A 221 0.27 2.87 5.00
N ARG A 222 1.56 2.72 5.24
CA ARG A 222 2.16 1.50 5.74
C ARG A 222 3.00 1.79 6.97
N ILE A 223 2.75 1.06 8.05
CA ILE A 223 3.49 1.13 9.31
C ILE A 223 4.28 -0.16 9.47
N THR A 224 5.60 -0.06 9.44
CA THR A 224 6.51 -1.19 9.69
C THR A 224 6.83 -1.25 11.19
N LEU A 225 6.53 -2.37 11.84
CA LEU A 225 6.87 -2.56 13.26
C LEU A 225 8.27 -3.17 13.40
N GLY A 226 9.02 -2.69 14.40
CA GLY A 226 10.28 -3.29 14.81
C GLY A 226 10.10 -4.61 15.56
N GLU A 227 11.21 -5.28 15.88
CA GLU A 227 11.21 -6.53 16.66
C GLU A 227 10.62 -6.36 18.08
N ASP A 228 10.65 -5.15 18.63
CA ASP A 228 10.05 -4.79 19.92
C ASP A 228 8.56 -4.43 19.82
N GLY A 229 8.00 -4.47 18.61
CA GLY A 229 6.62 -4.10 18.30
C GLY A 229 6.37 -2.60 18.19
N ALA A 230 7.39 -1.75 18.34
CA ALA A 230 7.22 -0.31 18.17
C ALA A 230 7.20 0.06 16.67
N PRO A 231 6.41 1.07 16.25
CA PRO A 231 6.52 1.62 14.90
C PRO A 231 7.96 2.07 14.60
N LEU A 232 8.58 1.49 13.58
CA LEU A 232 9.97 1.75 13.20
C LEU A 232 10.03 2.69 11.99
N ILE A 233 9.16 2.47 11.00
CA ILE A 233 9.06 3.24 9.77
C ILE A 233 7.58 3.42 9.43
N LEU A 234 7.19 4.62 9.01
CA LEU A 234 5.93 4.85 8.32
C LEU A 234 6.27 5.28 6.90
N ASP A 235 5.62 4.70 5.91
CA ASP A 235 5.74 5.12 4.52
C ASP A 235 4.39 5.16 3.84
N SER A 236 4.31 5.93 2.75
CA SER A 236 3.04 6.12 2.05
C SER A 236 3.23 6.33 0.56
N ILE A 237 2.23 5.94 -0.19
CA ILE A 237 2.09 6.28 -1.61
C ILE A 237 0.66 6.70 -1.89
N HIS A 238 0.45 7.42 -2.98
CA HIS A 238 -0.84 7.35 -3.64
C HIS A 238 -0.99 5.99 -4.32
N GLN A 239 -2.21 5.49 -4.44
CA GLN A 239 -2.48 4.16 -5.02
C GLN A 239 -2.14 4.09 -6.52
N CYS A 240 -1.79 5.20 -7.18
CA CYS A 240 -1.16 5.20 -8.50
C CYS A 240 0.34 4.84 -8.48
N GLY A 241 0.98 4.84 -7.31
CA GLY A 241 2.41 4.68 -7.10
C GLY A 241 3.18 6.01 -6.94
N CYS A 242 2.53 7.15 -7.10
CA CYS A 242 3.17 8.45 -6.98
C CYS A 242 3.42 8.85 -5.51
N TYR A 243 4.33 9.83 -5.35
CA TYR A 243 4.63 10.50 -4.08
C TYR A 243 5.01 9.57 -2.94
N HIS A 244 5.97 8.67 -3.17
CA HIS A 244 6.48 7.84 -2.09
C HIS A 244 7.10 8.70 -0.99
N MET A 245 6.48 8.72 0.19
CA MET A 245 6.95 9.43 1.37
C MET A 245 7.41 8.43 2.41
N VAL A 246 8.54 8.68 3.06
CA VAL A 246 9.12 7.78 4.06
C VAL A 246 9.48 8.59 5.30
N TYR A 247 9.03 8.10 6.45
CA TYR A 247 9.20 8.68 7.76
C TYR A 247 10.00 7.72 8.64
N ALA A 248 11.23 8.10 8.97
CA ALA A 248 12.05 7.37 9.93
C ALA A 248 11.54 7.64 11.34
N LEU A 249 11.02 6.60 12.02
CA LEU A 249 10.35 6.75 13.32
C LEU A 249 11.26 6.56 14.54
N SER A 250 12.50 6.16 14.30
CA SER A 250 13.49 5.89 15.34
C SER A 250 14.74 6.74 15.13
N PRO A 251 15.33 7.31 16.20
CA PRO A 251 16.58 8.06 16.10
C PRO A 251 17.79 7.18 15.71
N THR A 252 17.61 5.86 15.65
CA THR A 252 18.64 4.90 15.20
C THR A 252 18.67 4.71 13.68
N LEU A 253 17.73 5.32 12.94
CA LEU A 253 17.63 5.22 11.49
C LEU A 253 18.19 6.47 10.82
N TRP A 254 18.81 6.29 9.64
CA TRP A 254 19.13 7.39 8.73
C TRP A 254 18.90 6.98 7.28
N PHE A 255 18.58 7.97 6.45
CA PHE A 255 18.43 7.79 5.02
C PHE A 255 19.78 7.62 4.33
N LYS A 256 19.84 6.67 3.39
CA LYS A 256 20.99 6.42 2.55
C LYS A 256 21.00 7.39 1.38
N GLU A 257 22.20 7.72 0.91
CA GLU A 257 22.35 8.36 -0.40
C GLU A 257 21.93 7.39 -1.51
N GLN A 258 21.34 7.93 -2.57
CA GLN A 258 20.85 7.18 -3.71
C GLN A 258 21.18 7.93 -5.00
N ASP A 259 21.56 7.18 -6.03
CA ASP A 259 21.76 7.69 -7.40
C ASP A 259 20.43 7.77 -8.19
N ASP A 260 19.39 7.08 -7.71
CA ASP A 260 18.04 7.07 -8.27
C ASP A 260 17.12 8.11 -7.60
N GLU A 261 15.88 8.24 -8.08
CA GLU A 261 14.87 9.13 -7.48
C GLU A 261 14.66 8.83 -5.99
N LYS A 262 14.95 9.81 -5.14
CA LYS A 262 14.75 9.69 -3.69
C LYS A 262 13.26 9.83 -3.35
N PRO A 263 12.74 9.07 -2.36
CA PRO A 263 11.42 9.37 -1.82
C PRO A 263 11.43 10.72 -1.07
N ILE A 264 10.24 11.21 -0.70
CA ILE A 264 10.12 12.34 0.22
C ILE A 264 10.46 11.85 1.63
N GLN A 265 11.65 12.22 2.10
CA GLN A 265 12.22 11.73 3.36
C GLN A 265 11.93 12.68 4.53
N ASN A 266 11.52 12.12 5.67
CA ASN A 266 11.26 12.85 6.90
C ASN A 266 11.76 12.07 8.13
N TYR A 267 12.19 12.80 9.15
CA TYR A 267 12.47 12.25 10.48
C TYR A 267 11.36 12.67 11.45
N LEU A 268 10.73 11.70 12.10
CA LEU A 268 9.71 11.95 13.11
C LEU A 268 9.97 10.98 14.25
N PHE A 269 10.08 11.41 15.51
CA PHE A 269 10.35 10.48 16.62
C PHE A 269 9.18 10.45 17.61
N PRO A 270 8.00 9.96 17.19
CA PRO A 270 6.80 9.95 18.00
C PRO A 270 6.90 8.95 19.15
N ASN A 271 6.25 9.27 20.28
CA ASN A 271 5.95 8.26 21.29
C ASN A 271 4.52 7.73 21.03
N THR A 272 4.39 6.46 20.65
CA THR A 272 3.12 5.81 20.34
C THR A 272 2.59 4.89 21.44
N ASP A 273 3.25 4.81 22.61
CA ASP A 273 2.95 3.81 23.67
C ASP A 273 1.47 3.77 24.05
N ASN A 274 0.86 4.96 24.19
CA ASN A 274 -0.53 5.12 24.64
C ASN A 274 -1.44 5.82 23.60
N GLY A 275 -0.89 6.17 22.44
CA GLY A 275 -1.60 6.91 21.40
C GLY A 275 -1.65 6.16 20.06
N ARG A 276 -2.18 6.84 19.06
CA ARG A 276 -2.16 6.39 17.65
C ARG A 276 -1.78 7.53 16.74
N PHE A 277 -1.36 7.21 15.53
CA PHE A 277 -1.05 8.22 14.52
C PHE A 277 -2.30 9.01 14.15
N GLU A 278 -2.19 10.34 14.18
CA GLU A 278 -3.11 11.26 13.52
C GLU A 278 -2.42 11.74 12.22
N ILE A 279 -3.02 11.43 11.06
CA ILE A 279 -2.44 11.70 9.74
C ILE A 279 -3.33 12.69 9.01
N SER A 280 -2.81 13.90 8.75
CA SER A 280 -3.54 14.95 8.06
C SER A 280 -3.38 14.85 6.55
N LEU A 281 -4.50 14.85 5.82
CA LEU A 281 -4.56 14.82 4.36
C LEU A 281 -5.11 16.13 3.79
N THR A 282 -4.48 16.64 2.74
CA THR A 282 -4.91 17.85 2.03
C THR A 282 -6.18 17.62 1.19
N GLY A 283 -7.05 18.62 1.08
CA GLY A 283 -8.18 18.55 0.15
C GLY A 283 -7.72 18.65 -1.31
N GLY A 284 -8.40 17.93 -2.19
CA GLY A 284 -8.19 17.86 -3.63
C GLY A 284 -7.05 16.93 -4.04
N GLU A 285 -5.89 17.01 -3.37
CA GLU A 285 -4.71 16.20 -3.68
C GLU A 285 -4.47 15.04 -2.72
N HIS A 286 -5.15 14.97 -1.57
CA HIS A 286 -4.97 13.94 -0.54
C HIS A 286 -3.53 13.70 -0.04
N MET A 287 -2.63 14.67 -0.23
CA MET A 287 -1.25 14.61 0.24
C MET A 287 -1.17 14.63 1.76
N ILE A 288 -0.21 13.90 2.34
CA ILE A 288 0.07 13.98 3.77
C ILE A 288 0.69 15.35 4.08
N SER A 289 0.00 16.14 4.89
CA SER A 289 0.48 17.46 5.32
C SER A 289 0.93 17.49 6.77
N ALA A 290 0.59 16.51 7.60
CA ALA A 290 1.12 16.40 8.96
C ALA A 290 0.96 14.98 9.50
N ILE A 291 1.86 14.58 10.40
CA ILE A 291 1.75 13.36 11.18
C ILE A 291 2.01 13.72 12.64
N HIS A 292 1.07 13.37 13.50
CA HIS A 292 1.16 13.54 14.94
C HIS A 292 0.81 12.24 15.65
N VAL A 293 1.06 12.18 16.95
CA VAL A 293 0.42 11.18 17.82
C VAL A 293 -0.64 11.90 18.61
N THR A 294 -1.85 11.35 18.57
CA THR A 294 -2.95 11.78 19.40
C THR A 294 -3.17 10.77 20.52
N ASP A 295 -3.73 11.25 21.63
CA ASP A 295 -4.45 10.39 22.55
C ASP A 295 -5.55 9.69 21.75
N ASN A 296 -5.85 8.43 22.08
CA ASN A 296 -6.79 7.54 21.40
C ASN A 296 -8.23 8.10 21.32
N THR A 297 -8.38 9.18 20.57
CA THR A 297 -9.58 10.00 20.46
C THR A 297 -10.49 9.38 19.43
N HIS A 298 -11.79 9.46 19.68
CA HIS A 298 -12.79 8.95 18.75
C HIS A 298 -12.82 9.81 17.46
N PRO A 299 -13.06 9.18 16.30
CA PRO A 299 -13.23 9.90 15.04
C PRO A 299 -14.56 10.65 15.03
N ASP A 300 -14.65 11.68 14.18
CA ASP A 300 -15.94 12.34 13.86
C ASP A 300 -16.80 11.40 13.01
N ILE A 301 -16.15 10.64 12.12
CA ILE A 301 -16.77 9.70 11.17
C ILE A 301 -16.08 8.35 11.30
N THR A 302 -16.84 7.33 11.71
CA THR A 302 -16.32 5.97 11.85
C THR A 302 -16.14 5.32 10.48
N LEU A 303 -14.93 4.83 10.21
CA LEU A 303 -14.63 3.99 9.05
C LEU A 303 -14.94 2.53 9.37
N LYS A 304 -15.52 1.82 8.38
CA LYS A 304 -15.64 0.37 8.44
C LYS A 304 -14.35 -0.28 7.92
N ALA A 305 -13.72 -1.12 8.73
CA ALA A 305 -12.61 -1.95 8.27
C ALA A 305 -13.07 -2.98 7.23
N ARG A 306 -12.24 -3.13 6.19
CA ARG A 306 -12.32 -4.17 5.17
C ARG A 306 -10.92 -4.67 4.85
N GLU A 307 -10.81 -5.90 4.35
CA GLU A 307 -9.51 -6.39 3.92
C GLU A 307 -9.14 -5.78 2.57
N ILE A 308 -7.87 -5.39 2.37
CA ILE A 308 -7.39 -4.88 1.07
C ILE A 308 -7.71 -5.87 -0.06
N LYS A 309 -7.67 -7.18 0.20
CA LYS A 309 -7.98 -8.21 -0.80
C LYS A 309 -9.42 -8.16 -1.33
N GLU A 310 -10.37 -7.54 -0.60
CA GLU A 310 -11.73 -7.31 -1.10
C GLU A 310 -11.75 -6.39 -2.33
N THR A 311 -10.75 -5.51 -2.49
CA THR A 311 -10.65 -4.63 -3.68
C THR A 311 -10.33 -5.39 -4.96
N LEU A 312 -9.81 -6.62 -4.87
CA LEU A 312 -9.49 -7.46 -6.03
C LEU A 312 -10.74 -7.96 -6.74
N MET A 313 -11.85 -8.10 -6.02
CA MET A 313 -13.09 -8.67 -6.54
C MET A 313 -14.30 -8.00 -5.90
N LEU A 314 -14.93 -7.11 -6.65
CA LEU A 314 -16.11 -6.36 -6.24
C LEU A 314 -17.37 -7.05 -6.74
N SER A 315 -18.48 -6.90 -6.00
CA SER A 315 -19.80 -7.33 -6.45
C SER A 315 -20.60 -6.14 -6.95
N ASP A 316 -21.29 -6.29 -8.08
CA ASP A 316 -22.27 -5.32 -8.55
C ASP A 316 -23.64 -5.49 -7.86
N SER A 317 -24.62 -4.66 -8.24
CA SER A 317 -25.98 -4.69 -7.70
C SER A 317 -26.74 -6.00 -7.97
N THR A 318 -26.30 -6.81 -8.94
CA THR A 318 -26.88 -8.12 -9.26
C THR A 318 -26.20 -9.26 -8.50
N GLY A 319 -25.09 -8.97 -7.80
CA GLY A 319 -24.25 -9.95 -7.12
C GLY A 319 -23.18 -10.57 -8.02
N MET A 320 -23.05 -10.11 -9.26
CA MET A 320 -21.98 -10.56 -10.15
C MET A 320 -20.64 -10.02 -9.64
N ARG A 321 -19.62 -10.89 -9.59
CA ARG A 321 -18.29 -10.55 -9.10
C ARG A 321 -17.33 -10.29 -10.24
N GLN A 322 -16.56 -9.22 -10.16
CA GLN A 322 -15.57 -8.85 -11.15
C GLN A 322 -14.42 -8.03 -10.55
N SER A 323 -13.26 -8.09 -11.20
CA SER A 323 -12.12 -7.25 -10.85
C SER A 323 -12.34 -5.83 -11.38
N PRO A 324 -12.09 -4.78 -10.58
CA PRO A 324 -11.99 -3.41 -11.09
C PRO A 324 -10.68 -3.14 -11.85
N PHE A 325 -9.71 -4.05 -11.77
CA PHE A 325 -8.39 -3.93 -12.37
C PHE A 325 -8.24 -4.84 -13.59
N ASP A 326 -7.49 -4.36 -14.59
CA ASP A 326 -7.07 -5.12 -15.78
C ASP A 326 -6.00 -6.19 -15.45
N GLU A 327 -5.50 -6.90 -16.47
CA GLU A 327 -4.47 -7.94 -16.31
C GLU A 327 -3.10 -7.41 -15.82
N PHE A 328 -2.89 -6.10 -15.85
CA PHE A 328 -1.70 -5.42 -15.33
C PHE A 328 -1.95 -4.77 -13.96
N GLY A 329 -3.11 -5.01 -13.35
CA GLY A 329 -3.49 -4.43 -12.08
C GLY A 329 -3.82 -2.94 -12.16
N ILE A 330 -4.30 -2.43 -13.30
CA ILE A 330 -4.65 -1.02 -13.50
C ILE A 330 -6.17 -0.83 -13.49
N LEU A 331 -6.64 0.16 -12.73
CA LEU A 331 -8.03 0.61 -12.80
C LEU A 331 -8.20 1.51 -14.03
N GLU A 332 -8.68 0.95 -15.14
CA GLU A 332 -8.76 1.66 -16.43
C GLU A 332 -9.56 2.96 -16.39
N GLN A 333 -10.52 3.09 -15.46
CA GLN A 333 -11.34 4.31 -15.33
C GLN A 333 -10.59 5.47 -14.68
N SER A 334 -9.39 5.21 -14.12
CA SER A 334 -8.58 6.20 -13.40
C SER A 334 -7.43 6.80 -14.23
N LEU A 335 -7.40 6.54 -15.55
CA LEU A 335 -6.34 7.03 -16.44
C LEU A 335 -6.15 8.55 -16.34
N ARG A 336 -4.88 8.97 -16.26
CA ARG A 336 -4.49 10.38 -16.16
C ARG A 336 -3.89 10.92 -17.45
N GLY A 337 -3.93 12.24 -17.60
CA GLY A 337 -3.31 12.93 -18.74
C GLY A 337 -1.79 12.79 -18.76
N GLU A 338 -1.17 12.69 -17.57
CA GLU A 338 0.27 12.55 -17.41
C GLU A 338 0.88 11.34 -18.12
N ARG A 339 0.08 10.30 -18.37
CA ARG A 339 0.54 9.11 -19.12
C ARG A 339 1.10 9.43 -20.51
N TRP A 340 0.69 10.55 -21.12
CA TRP A 340 1.14 10.93 -22.46
C TRP A 340 2.52 11.58 -22.50
N PHE A 341 3.05 12.05 -21.36
CA PHE A 341 4.38 12.64 -21.28
C PHE A 341 5.32 11.91 -20.31
N LEU A 342 4.80 11.13 -19.35
CA LEU A 342 5.61 10.30 -18.44
C LEU A 342 5.84 8.86 -18.93
N TRP A 343 5.29 8.47 -20.09
CA TRP A 343 5.55 7.13 -20.66
C TRP A 343 7.04 6.78 -20.89
N PRO A 344 7.98 7.71 -21.17
CA PRO A 344 9.39 7.37 -21.37
C PRO A 344 10.06 6.72 -20.16
N PHE A 345 9.52 6.92 -18.95
CA PHE A 345 10.05 6.33 -17.72
C PHE A 345 9.74 4.84 -17.57
N GLY A 346 8.98 4.26 -18.50
CA GLY A 346 8.65 2.84 -18.49
C GLY A 346 7.54 2.46 -17.52
N VAL A 347 7.04 3.37 -16.70
CA VAL A 347 5.86 3.11 -15.86
C VAL A 347 4.64 2.92 -16.77
N ARG A 348 3.92 1.81 -16.62
CA ARG A 348 2.70 1.55 -17.39
C ARG A 348 1.58 2.48 -16.93
N SER A 349 1.05 3.31 -17.82
CA SER A 349 -0.04 4.26 -17.54
C SER A 349 0.16 5.10 -16.26
N PRO A 350 1.18 5.98 -16.22
CA PRO A 350 1.44 6.86 -15.06
C PRO A 350 0.17 7.61 -14.62
N GLY A 351 -0.02 7.69 -13.30
CA GLY A 351 -1.17 8.33 -12.67
C GLY A 351 -2.42 7.47 -12.49
N ALA A 352 -2.54 6.34 -13.19
CA ALA A 352 -3.67 5.43 -13.00
C ALA A 352 -3.54 4.66 -11.68
N MET A 353 -4.67 4.48 -10.98
CA MET A 353 -4.76 3.71 -9.73
C MET A 353 -4.44 2.24 -9.98
N ARG A 354 -3.79 1.62 -9.00
CA ARG A 354 -3.24 0.27 -9.12
C ARG A 354 -3.79 -0.68 -8.07
N GLN A 355 -3.79 -1.95 -8.43
CA GLN A 355 -3.96 -3.05 -7.53
C GLN A 355 -2.84 -3.05 -6.48
N HIS A 356 -3.17 -3.42 -5.24
CA HIS A 356 -2.15 -3.65 -4.22
C HIS A 356 -1.09 -4.67 -4.71
N GLY A 357 0.18 -4.34 -4.53
CA GLY A 357 1.32 -5.13 -5.02
C GLY A 357 1.70 -4.92 -6.49
N GLN A 358 1.24 -3.84 -7.15
CA GLN A 358 1.58 -3.54 -8.56
C GLN A 358 2.18 -2.13 -8.75
N HIS A 359 2.65 -1.50 -7.67
CA HIS A 359 3.07 -0.11 -7.67
C HIS A 359 4.54 0.06 -8.06
N ALA A 360 4.78 0.57 -9.27
CA ALA A 360 6.02 1.25 -9.60
C ALA A 360 6.02 2.64 -8.94
N ILE A 361 7.07 2.95 -8.19
CA ILE A 361 7.11 4.13 -7.29
C ILE A 361 8.32 5.06 -7.53
N ALA A 362 8.99 4.91 -8.67
CA ALA A 362 10.06 5.80 -9.10
C ALA A 362 10.00 5.99 -10.62
N PHE A 363 10.23 7.20 -11.10
CA PHE A 363 10.46 7.46 -12.52
C PHE A 363 11.92 7.31 -12.89
N ILE A 364 12.83 7.76 -12.01
CA ILE A 364 14.27 7.58 -12.18
C ILE A 364 14.73 6.39 -11.32
N GLY A 365 15.23 5.34 -11.98
CA GLY A 365 15.58 4.06 -11.37
C GLY A 365 14.47 3.03 -11.53
N GLU A 366 14.51 1.95 -10.75
CA GLU A 366 13.39 1.01 -10.61
C GLU A 366 13.15 0.68 -9.15
N ARG A 367 11.92 0.91 -8.71
CA ARG A 367 11.50 0.63 -7.35
C ARG A 367 10.03 0.22 -7.33
N HIS A 368 9.72 -0.79 -6.52
CA HIS A 368 8.37 -1.30 -6.29
C HIS A 368 8.01 -1.15 -4.82
N PHE A 369 6.79 -0.71 -4.53
CA PHE A 369 6.37 -0.45 -3.14
C PHE A 369 6.38 -1.71 -2.26
N ASP A 370 6.09 -2.85 -2.85
CA ASP A 370 6.02 -4.17 -2.24
C ASP A 370 7.31 -4.99 -2.36
N ASP A 371 8.40 -4.40 -2.86
CA ASP A 371 9.71 -5.05 -2.82
C ASP A 371 10.10 -5.36 -1.37
N ALA A 372 10.37 -6.64 -1.10
CA ALA A 372 10.74 -7.12 0.22
C ALA A 372 12.00 -6.43 0.77
N PHE A 373 12.89 -5.91 -0.06
CA PHE A 373 14.14 -5.27 0.36
C PHE A 373 14.12 -3.75 0.26
N ILE A 374 12.98 -3.14 -0.09
CA ILE A 374 12.89 -1.68 -0.33
C ILE A 374 13.51 -0.86 0.80
N LEU A 375 13.26 -1.22 2.07
CA LEU A 375 13.73 -0.46 3.21
C LEU A 375 15.26 -0.48 3.34
N GLU A 376 15.94 -1.58 2.98
CA GLU A 376 17.41 -1.69 3.00
C GLU A 376 18.06 -0.82 1.91
N THR A 377 17.31 -0.48 0.86
CA THR A 377 17.77 0.46 -0.17
C THR A 377 17.70 1.91 0.31
N LEU A 378 16.71 2.25 1.14
CA LEU A 378 16.38 3.62 1.54
C LEU A 378 17.00 4.04 2.88
N LEU A 379 17.10 3.11 3.82
CA LEU A 379 17.45 3.36 5.21
C LEU A 379 18.56 2.42 5.68
N ASP A 380 19.28 2.86 6.69
CA ASP A 380 20.26 2.07 7.43
C ASP A 380 20.01 2.28 8.93
N ARG A 381 20.59 1.41 9.77
CA ARG A 381 20.33 1.35 11.22
C ARG A 381 21.64 1.16 12.01
N HIS A 382 21.78 1.91 13.11
CA HIS A 382 22.97 1.94 13.95
C HIS A 382 23.06 0.72 14.87
#